data_AF-A0A139DGK4-F1
#
_entry.id   AF-A0A139DGK4-F1
#
_cell.length_a   1.000
_cell.length_b   1.000
_cell.length_c   1.000
_cell.angle_alpha   90.00
_cell.angle_beta   90.00
_cell.angle_gamma   90.00
#
_symmetry.space_group_name_H-M   'P 1'
#
loop_
_entity.id
_entity.type
_entity.pdbx_description
1 polymer ?
#
loop_
_entity_poly.entity_id
_entity_poly.type
_entity_poly.pdbx_seq_one_letter_code
_entity_poly.pdbx_strand_id
1 'polypeptide(L)' 'EPGLAGLGSIEQGTIESSNVEVVEELVNMITTQRAYEMNSKVVSSADQMLQFITNNIG' A
#
# COMPACT_ATOMS: atom_id res chain seq x y z
N GLU A 1 -32.64 24.25 -9.03
CA GLU A 1 -31.96 24.79 -7.83
C GLU A 1 -31.06 23.68 -7.28
N PRO A 2 -29.79 23.95 -6.92
CA PRO A 2 -28.99 22.96 -6.20
C PRO A 2 -29.73 22.61 -4.90
N GLY A 3 -30.05 21.33 -4.69
CA GLY A 3 -30.75 20.85 -3.49
C GLY A 3 -32.06 20.08 -3.70
N LEU A 4 -32.55 19.86 -4.92
CA LEU A 4 -33.66 18.91 -5.14
C LEU A 4 -33.13 17.53 -5.53
N ALA A 5 -33.43 16.53 -4.69
CA ALA A 5 -33.10 15.09 -4.82
C ALA A 5 -31.85 14.55 -4.11
N GLY A 6 -31.47 15.10 -2.94
CA GLY A 6 -30.43 14.51 -2.07
C GLY A 6 -28.99 14.71 -2.57
N LEU A 7 -28.82 15.53 -3.60
CA LEU A 7 -27.51 15.97 -4.09
C LEU A 7 -27.06 17.19 -3.30
N GLY A 8 -25.79 17.19 -2.87
CA GLY A 8 -25.19 18.30 -2.12
C GLY A 8 -25.26 19.63 -2.86
N SER A 9 -25.38 20.73 -2.12
CA SER A 9 -25.36 22.07 -2.68
C SER A 9 -23.94 22.49 -3.05
N ILE A 10 -23.76 23.11 -4.21
CA ILE A 10 -22.47 23.69 -4.61
C ILE A 10 -22.25 24.97 -3.79
N GLU A 11 -21.44 24.91 -2.74
CA GLU A 11 -20.95 26.11 -2.03
C GLU A 11 -19.80 26.75 -2.80
N GLN A 12 -20.05 27.89 -3.44
CA GLN A 12 -19.05 28.64 -4.17
C GLN A 12 -18.10 29.33 -3.17
N GLY A 13 -16.82 28.94 -3.18
CA GLY A 13 -15.78 29.47 -2.27
C GLY A 13 -15.37 28.53 -1.13
N THR A 14 -15.97 27.34 -1.03
CA THR A 14 -15.55 26.28 -0.10
C THR A 14 -14.46 25.41 -0.75
N ILE A 15 -13.42 25.06 0.00
CA ILE A 15 -12.41 24.08 -0.43
C ILE A 15 -12.75 22.76 0.25
N GLU A 16 -13.13 21.75 -0.54
CA GLU A 16 -13.33 20.39 -0.05
C GLU A 16 -12.00 19.88 0.51
N SER A 17 -11.93 19.72 1.83
CA SER A 17 -10.77 19.17 2.49
C SER A 17 -10.73 17.66 2.24
N SER A 18 -9.57 17.15 1.86
CA SER A 18 -9.38 15.71 1.69
C SER A 18 -9.75 14.99 2.99
N ASN A 19 -10.64 14.01 2.89
CA ASN A 19 -10.96 13.09 3.98
C ASN A 19 -9.86 12.04 4.23
N VAL A 20 -8.66 12.24 3.67
CA VAL A 20 -7.55 11.31 3.74
C VAL A 20 -6.70 11.63 4.96
N GLU A 21 -6.66 10.70 5.91
CA GLU A 21 -5.79 10.79 7.07
C GLU A 21 -4.35 10.41 6.69
N VAL A 22 -3.48 11.41 6.55
CA VAL A 22 -2.08 11.23 6.09
C VAL A 22 -1.31 10.23 6.97
N VAL A 23 -1.62 10.15 8.26
CA VAL A 23 -0.98 9.21 9.19
C VAL A 23 -1.33 7.76 8.86
N GLU A 24 -2.61 7.49 8.59
CA GLU A 24 -3.08 6.14 8.23
C GLU A 24 -2.47 5.69 6.89
N GLU A 25 -2.44 6.59 5.91
CA GLU A 25 -1.87 6.29 4.59
C GLU A 25 -0.36 6.00 4.65
N LEU A 26 0.38 6.73 5.49
CA LEU A 26 1.81 6.46 5.71
C LEU A 26 2.05 5.10 6.37
N VAL A 27 1.22 4.70 7.33
CA VAL A 27 1.30 3.37 7.98
C VAL A 27 1.00 2.26 6.97
N ASN A 28 0.00 2.46 6.10
CA ASN A 28 -0.34 1.53 5.03
C ASN A 28 0.83 1.37 4.03
N MET A 29 1.47 2.49 3.66
CA MET A 29 2.66 2.47 2.80
C MET A 29 3.84 1.74 3.46
N ILE A 30 4.14 2.02 4.74
CA ILE A 30 5.24 1.36 5.48
C ILE A 30 5.00 -0.15 5.58
N THR A 31 3.74 -0.55 5.80
CA THR A 31 3.36 -1.97 5.87
C THR A 31 3.60 -2.66 4.53
N THR A 32 3.20 -2.02 3.43
CA THR A 32 3.42 -2.51 2.07
C THR A 32 4.90 -2.62 1.74
N GLN A 33 5.72 -1.63 2.12
CA GLN A 33 7.18 -1.67 1.95
C GLN A 33 7.81 -2.84 2.71
N ARG A 34 7.45 -3.03 3.97
CA ARG A 34 7.96 -4.16 4.79
C ARG A 34 7.55 -5.52 4.24
N ALA A 35 6.33 -5.65 3.73
CA ALA A 35 5.88 -6.88 3.08
C ALA A 35 6.71 -7.18 1.82
N TYR A 36 7.00 -6.17 1.00
CA TYR A 36 7.83 -6.32 -0.18
C TYR A 36 9.28 -6.71 0.17
N GLU A 37 9.88 -6.03 1.15
CA GLU A 37 11.23 -6.36 1.64
C GLU A 37 11.30 -7.77 2.23
N MET A 38 10.29 -8.18 3.01
CA MET A 38 10.21 -9.55 3.53
C MET A 38 10.09 -10.57 2.41
N ASN A 39 9.21 -10.34 1.43
CA ASN A 39 9.04 -11.24 0.30
C ASN A 39 10.35 -11.39 -0.49
N SER A 40 11.06 -10.29 -0.75
CA SER A 40 12.36 -10.31 -1.42
C SER A 40 13.40 -11.12 -0.63
N LYS A 41 13.44 -10.95 0.69
CA LYS A 41 14.37 -11.69 1.57
C LYS A 41 14.05 -13.18 1.65
N VAL A 42 12.77 -13.54 1.65
CA VAL A 42 12.31 -14.95 1.62
C VAL A 42 12.69 -15.60 0.30
N VAL A 43 12.45 -14.92 -0.84
CA VAL A 43 12.85 -15.42 -2.16
C VAL A 43 14.36 -15.62 -2.24
N SER A 44 15.15 -14.62 -1.81
CA SER A 44 16.61 -14.74 -1.78
C SER A 44 17.10 -15.88 -0.89
N SER A 45 16.46 -16.09 0.27
CA SER A 45 16.81 -17.19 1.18
C SER A 45 16.43 -18.56 0.58
N ALA A 46 15.28 -18.63 -0.11
CA ALA A 46 14.86 -19.84 -0.84
C ALA A 46 15.84 -20.15 -1.98
N ASP A 47 16.25 -19.16 -2.77
CA ASP A 47 17.23 -19.32 -3.84
C ASP A 47 18.60 -19.78 -3.31
N GLN A 48 19.04 -19.24 -2.17
CA GLN A 48 20.26 -19.69 -1.48
C GLN A 48 20.16 -21.16 -1.03
N MET A 49 19.02 -21.56 -0.47
CA MET A 49 18.79 -22.97 -0.10
C MET A 49 18.74 -23.88 -1.33
N LEU A 50 18.07 -23.46 -2.40
CA LEU A 50 18.02 -24.22 -3.66
C LEU A 50 19.41 -24.37 -4.28
N GLN A 51 20.21 -23.31 -4.28
CA GLN A 51 21.60 -23.36 -4.76
C GLN A 51 22.46 -24.28 -3.88
N PHE A 52 22.29 -24.24 -2.56
CA PHE A 52 23.00 -25.13 -1.63
C PHE A 52 22.66 -26.61 -1.87
N ILE A 53 21.37 -26.92 -2.06
CA ILE A 53 20.89 -28.27 -2.38
C ILE A 53 21.44 -28.73 -3.73
N THR A 54 21.38 -27.87 -4.75
CA THR A 54 21.85 -28.20 -6.11
C THR A 54 23.37 -28.44 -6.14
N ASN A 55 24.14 -27.68 -5.35
CA ASN A 55 25.60 -27.77 -5.33
C ASN A 55 26.17 -28.88 -4.42
N ASN A 56 25.44 -29.30 -3.38
CA ASN A 56 25.92 -30.36 -2.46
C ASN A 56 25.38 -31.77 -2.79
N ILE A 57 24.34 -31.87 -3.61
CA ILE A 57 23.68 -33.15 -3.94
C ILE A 57 23.92 -33.54 -5.41
N GLY A 58 24.66 -32.72 -6.16
CA GLY A 58 25.17 -33.03 -7.51
C GLY A 58 26.55 -33.66 -7.49
#